data_AF-A0A419W3L2-F1
#
_entry.id   AF-A0A419W3L2-F1
#
_cell.length_a   1.000
_cell.length_b   1.000
_cell.length_c   1.000
_cell.angle_alpha   90.00
_cell.angle_beta   90.00
_cell.angle_gamma   90.00
#
_symmetry.space_group_name_H-M   'P 1'
#
loop_
_entity.id
_entity.type
_entity.pdbx_description
1 polymer ?
#
loop_
_entity_poly.entity_id
_entity_poly.type
_entity_poly.pdbx_seq_one_letter_code
_entity_poly.pdbx_strand_id
1 'polypeptide(L)'
;MYVIICLILFFCFKYFRSKYQLNSLKEQAEYEIVKITEKLEESQSNPMYQLRLASIYMNICDLVKARQYFISALSLINNGHKLYLDGTLGYNQSENKIYLSNRDEIIGQVKLSISYTEKPLPWSRNTPKDYSSSPLFFLLVKGFGGQRHTF
;
A
#
# COMPACT_ATOMS: atom_id res chain seq x y z
N MET A 1 2.75 -24.91 33.71
CA MET A 1 2.03 -23.63 33.86
C MET A 1 2.84 -22.41 33.42
N TYR A 2 4.09 -22.23 33.84
CA TYR A 2 4.90 -21.04 33.49
C TYR A 2 5.06 -20.76 31.99
N VAL A 3 5.19 -21.80 31.16
CA VAL A 3 5.33 -21.66 29.70
C VAL A 3 4.12 -20.97 29.06
N ILE A 4 2.91 -21.27 29.54
CA ILE A 4 1.66 -20.68 29.01
C ILE A 4 1.61 -19.19 29.38
N ILE A 5 2.00 -18.84 30.60
CA ILE A 5 2.04 -17.45 31.07
C ILE A 5 3.06 -16.64 30.25
N CYS A 6 4.25 -17.19 29.99
CA CYS A 6 5.26 -16.54 29.15
C CYS A 6 4.77 -16.31 27.72
N LEU A 7 4.05 -17.27 27.12
CA LEU A 7 3.46 -17.11 25.79
C LEU A 7 2.43 -16.00 25.77
N ILE A 8 1.53 -15.94 26.76
CA ILE A 8 0.53 -14.87 26.86
C ILE A 8 1.20 -13.50 26.97
N LEU A 9 2.21 -13.35 27.84
CA LEU A 9 2.96 -12.10 27.99
C LEU A 9 3.67 -11.70 26.69
N PHE A 10 4.23 -12.65 25.95
CA PHE A 10 4.86 -12.40 24.65
C PHE A 10 3.85 -11.88 23.62
N PHE A 11 2.67 -12.50 23.51
CA PHE A 11 1.61 -12.03 22.61
C PHE A 11 1.08 -10.65 23.03
N CYS A 12 0.89 -10.41 24.33
CA CYS A 12 0.51 -9.09 24.84
C CYS A 12 1.54 -8.02 24.48
N PHE A 13 2.83 -8.28 24.70
CA PHE A 13 3.91 -7.35 24.34
C PHE A 13 3.92 -7.03 22.84
N LYS A 14 3.80 -8.06 22.01
CA LYS A 14 3.73 -7.93 20.54
C LYS A 14 2.51 -7.10 20.11
N TYR A 15 1.35 -7.32 20.74
CA TYR A 15 0.13 -6.55 20.49
C TYR A 15 0.29 -5.08 20.86
N PHE A 16 0.82 -4.77 22.05
CA PHE A 16 1.07 -3.38 22.45
C PHE A 16 2.03 -2.68 21.50
N ARG A 17 3.16 -3.33 21.17
CA ARG A 17 4.12 -2.78 20.19
C ARG A 17 3.47 -2.52 18.83
N SER A 18 2.62 -3.43 18.35
CA SER A 18 1.86 -3.27 17.10
C SER A 18 0.94 -2.05 17.14
N LYS A 19 0.22 -1.86 18.24
CA LYS A 19 -0.68 -0.72 18.44
C LYS A 19 0.06 0.62 18.37
N TYR A 20 1.20 0.73 19.04
CA TYR A 20 2.03 1.94 18.96
C TYR A 20 2.54 2.21 17.53
N GLN A 21 3.02 1.18 16.83
CA GLN A 21 3.48 1.32 15.45
C GLN A 21 2.37 1.72 14.48
N LEU A 22 1.17 1.17 14.64
CA LEU A 22 0.02 1.51 13.80
C LEU A 22 -0.36 2.99 13.99
N ASN A 23 -0.37 3.48 15.22
CA ASN A 23 -0.69 4.89 15.49
C ASN A 23 0.34 5.85 14.88
N SER A 24 1.64 5.57 15.04
CA SER A 24 2.67 6.42 14.44
C SER A 24 2.60 6.42 12.90
N LEU A 25 2.29 5.26 12.30
CA LEU A 25 2.13 5.16 10.84
C LEU A 25 0.89 5.90 10.34
N LYS A 26 -0.20 5.92 11.10
CA LYS A 26 -1.40 6.68 10.74
C LYS A 26 -1.13 8.16 10.68
N GLU A 27 -0.44 8.71 11.68
CA GLU A 27 -0.10 10.13 11.73
C GLU A 27 0.79 10.53 10.53
N GLN A 28 1.78 9.70 10.19
CA GLN A 28 2.60 9.90 8.99
C GLN A 28 1.78 9.77 7.70
N ALA A 29 0.91 8.77 7.62
CA ALA A 29 0.06 8.53 6.46
C ALA A 29 -0.92 9.69 6.23
N GLU A 30 -1.51 10.25 7.27
CA GLU A 30 -2.41 11.41 7.17
C GLU A 30 -1.70 12.61 6.54
N TYR A 31 -0.48 12.91 7.01
CA TYR A 31 0.34 13.97 6.43
C TYR A 31 0.67 13.69 4.94
N GLU A 32 1.08 12.47 4.61
CA GLU A 32 1.40 12.10 3.22
C GLU A 32 0.18 12.11 2.30
N ILE A 33 -0.99 11.67 2.79
CA ILE A 33 -2.24 11.70 2.05
C ILE A 33 -2.57 13.14 1.66
N VAL A 34 -2.57 14.08 2.62
CA VAL A 34 -2.87 15.50 2.36
C VAL A 34 -1.94 16.06 1.28
N LYS A 35 -0.65 15.80 1.41
CA LYS A 35 0.36 16.27 0.44
C LYS A 35 0.17 15.69 -0.96
N ILE A 36 -0.21 14.41 -1.07
CA ILE A 36 -0.41 13.77 -2.38
C ILE A 36 -1.76 14.16 -2.98
N THR A 37 -2.80 14.37 -2.16
CA THR A 37 -4.10 14.84 -2.64
C THR A 37 -4.00 16.24 -3.24
N GLU A 38 -3.22 17.13 -2.63
CA GLU A 38 -2.93 18.46 -3.18
C GLU A 38 -2.28 18.36 -4.57
N LYS A 39 -1.24 17.52 -4.70
CA LYS A 39 -0.59 17.26 -6.00
C LYS A 39 -1.52 16.59 -7.02
N LEU A 40 -2.47 15.77 -6.57
CA LEU A 40 -3.47 15.14 -7.42
C LEU A 40 -4.45 16.18 -7.96
N GLU A 41 -4.82 17.19 -7.17
CA GLU A 41 -5.67 18.29 -7.63
C GLU A 41 -4.97 19.12 -8.72
N GLU A 42 -3.66 19.35 -8.58
CA GLU A 42 -2.84 20.03 -9.59
C GLU A 42 -2.62 19.18 -10.86
N SER A 43 -2.58 17.85 -10.72
CA SER A 43 -2.27 16.91 -11.81
C SER A 43 -3.24 15.73 -11.83
N GLN A 44 -4.53 16.05 -12.04
CA GLN A 44 -5.71 15.16 -11.95
C GLN A 44 -5.60 13.80 -12.65
N SER A 45 -4.61 13.60 -13.52
CA SER A 45 -4.49 12.48 -14.43
C SER A 45 -3.21 11.66 -14.28
N ASN A 46 -2.41 11.87 -13.22
CA ASN A 46 -1.19 11.09 -13.02
C ASN A 46 -1.49 9.78 -12.25
N PRO A 47 -1.38 8.59 -12.89
CA PRO A 47 -1.61 7.31 -12.24
C PRO A 47 -0.65 7.05 -11.07
N MET A 48 0.55 7.65 -11.07
CA MET A 48 1.55 7.39 -10.03
C MET A 48 1.12 7.94 -8.66
N TYR A 49 0.46 9.11 -8.61
CA TYR A 49 -0.07 9.63 -7.36
C TYR A 49 -1.18 8.75 -6.78
N GLN A 50 -2.00 8.16 -7.66
CA GLN A 50 -3.03 7.21 -7.25
C GLN A 50 -2.40 5.91 -6.70
N LEU A 51 -1.34 5.40 -7.32
CA LEU A 51 -0.59 4.25 -6.81
C LEU A 51 0.06 4.51 -5.46
N ARG A 52 0.58 5.72 -5.26
CA ARG A 52 1.17 6.13 -3.99
C ARG A 52 0.11 6.24 -2.88
N LEU A 53 -1.04 6.85 -3.16
CA LEU A 53 -2.18 6.85 -2.23
C LEU A 53 -2.64 5.43 -1.89
N ALA A 54 -2.75 4.57 -2.90
CA ALA A 54 -3.11 3.17 -2.69
C ALA A 54 -2.11 2.45 -1.76
N SER A 55 -0.81 2.69 -1.95
CA SER A 55 0.25 2.16 -1.10
C SER A 55 0.16 2.64 0.35
N ILE A 56 -0.16 3.93 0.56
CA ILE A 56 -0.34 4.50 1.90
C ILE A 56 -1.56 3.88 2.60
N TYR A 57 -2.71 3.82 1.92
CA TYR A 57 -3.90 3.17 2.46
C TYR A 57 -3.68 1.68 2.77
N MET A 58 -2.90 1.00 1.93
CA MET A 58 -2.50 -0.39 2.15
C MET A 58 -1.57 -0.53 3.37
N ASN A 59 -0.69 0.43 3.62
CA ASN A 59 0.20 0.44 4.79
C ASN A 59 -0.58 0.62 6.10
N ILE A 60 -1.58 1.49 6.11
CA ILE A 60 -2.48 1.65 7.26
C ILE A 60 -3.60 0.61 7.33
N CYS A 61 -3.60 -0.40 6.45
CA CYS A 61 -4.58 -1.49 6.37
C CYS A 61 -6.03 -1.05 6.10
N ASP A 62 -6.23 0.13 5.48
CA ASP A 62 -7.50 0.51 4.85
C ASP A 62 -7.54 -0.09 3.43
N LEU A 63 -7.87 -1.37 3.36
CA LEU A 63 -7.80 -2.13 2.11
C LEU A 63 -8.90 -1.75 1.12
N VAL A 64 -9.99 -1.16 1.61
CA VAL A 64 -11.11 -0.69 0.76
C VAL A 64 -10.65 0.49 -0.07
N LYS A 65 -10.08 1.53 0.58
CA LYS A 65 -9.55 2.69 -0.14
C LYS A 65 -8.34 2.32 -1.00
N ALA A 66 -7.43 1.50 -0.48
CA ALA A 66 -6.27 1.04 -1.25
C ALA A 66 -6.70 0.41 -2.59
N ARG A 67 -7.70 -0.49 -2.55
CA ARG A 67 -8.23 -1.14 -3.76
C ARG A 67 -8.85 -0.14 -4.74
N GLN A 68 -9.62 0.83 -4.25
CA GLN A 68 -10.23 1.85 -5.10
C GLN A 68 -9.18 2.63 -5.88
N TYR A 69 -8.12 3.07 -5.20
CA TYR A 69 -7.01 3.80 -5.83
C TYR A 69 -6.16 2.93 -6.77
N PHE A 70 -5.96 1.64 -6.46
CA PHE A 70 -5.29 0.73 -7.40
C PHE A 70 -6.11 0.51 -8.68
N ILE A 71 -7.43 0.37 -8.57
CA ILE A 71 -8.32 0.21 -9.73
C ILE A 71 -8.35 1.49 -10.58
N SER A 72 -8.44 2.66 -9.94
CA SER A 72 -8.41 3.93 -10.66
C SER A 72 -7.07 4.13 -11.37
N ALA A 73 -5.95 3.80 -10.71
CA ALA A 73 -4.63 3.89 -11.30
C ALA A 73 -4.48 2.94 -12.49
N LEU A 74 -4.95 1.68 -12.35
CA LEU A 74 -4.93 0.70 -13.43
C LEU A 74 -5.74 1.16 -14.64
N SER A 75 -6.90 1.79 -14.42
CA SER A 75 -7.72 2.37 -15.48
C SER A 75 -6.97 3.46 -16.24
N LEU A 76 -6.34 4.40 -15.52
CA LEU A 76 -5.52 5.45 -16.15
C LEU A 76 -4.33 4.88 -16.93
N ILE A 77 -3.64 3.88 -16.38
CA ILE A 77 -2.53 3.21 -17.07
C ILE A 77 -3.02 2.52 -18.34
N ASN A 78 -4.16 1.83 -18.30
CA ASN A 78 -4.73 1.16 -19.47
C ASN A 78 -5.16 2.16 -20.54
N ASN A 79 -5.68 3.32 -20.15
CA ASN A 79 -6.07 4.42 -21.03
C ASN A 79 -4.87 5.18 -21.64
N GLY A 80 -3.64 4.78 -21.32
CA GLY A 80 -2.43 5.34 -21.92
C GLY A 80 -1.91 6.61 -21.24
N HIS A 81 -2.37 6.91 -20.03
CA HIS A 81 -1.81 8.01 -19.26
C HIS A 81 -0.34 7.74 -18.93
N LYS A 82 0.49 8.77 -19.12
CA LYS A 82 1.91 8.69 -18.84
C LYS A 82 2.14 8.59 -17.34
N LEU A 83 3.01 7.66 -16.95
CA LEU A 83 3.48 7.53 -15.58
C LEU A 83 4.58 8.57 -15.36
N TYR A 84 4.31 9.58 -14.54
CA TYR A 84 5.34 10.55 -14.14
C TYR A 84 5.65 10.37 -12.66
N LEU A 85 6.92 10.09 -12.34
CA LEU A 85 7.44 10.17 -10.98
C LEU A 85 8.00 11.59 -10.77
N ASP A 86 7.43 12.30 -9.81
CA ASP A 86 7.96 13.59 -9.36
C ASP A 86 9.33 13.37 -8.70
N GLY A 87 10.42 13.63 -9.45
CA GLY A 87 11.79 13.69 -8.92
C GLY A 87 12.76 12.52 -9.20
N THR A 88 12.39 11.47 -9.95
CA THR A 88 13.35 10.41 -10.35
C THR A 88 13.41 10.23 -11.86
N LEU A 89 14.23 11.06 -12.51
CA LEU A 89 14.72 10.82 -13.86
C LEU A 89 15.77 9.71 -13.81
N GLY A 90 15.35 8.46 -14.04
CA GLY A 90 16.27 7.45 -14.57
C GLY A 90 16.57 7.81 -16.02
N TYR A 91 17.71 8.45 -16.27
CA TYR A 91 18.15 8.81 -17.62
C TYR A 91 18.97 7.64 -18.21
N ASN A 92 18.43 6.96 -19.23
CA ASN A 92 19.21 6.03 -20.05
C ASN A 92 19.81 6.79 -21.24
N GLN A 93 21.12 7.01 -21.17
CA GLN A 93 21.87 7.88 -22.10
C GLN A 93 21.97 7.32 -23.53
N SER A 94 21.70 6.03 -23.75
CA SER A 94 21.82 5.42 -25.09
C SER A 94 20.61 5.62 -26.01
N GLU A 95 19.43 5.96 -25.49
CA GLU A 95 18.17 5.93 -26.28
C GLU A 95 17.31 7.20 -26.20
N ASN A 96 17.72 8.21 -25.42
CA ASN A 96 17.01 9.50 -25.27
C ASN A 96 15.49 9.35 -25.01
N LYS A 97 15.10 8.38 -24.17
CA LYS A 97 13.71 8.11 -23.75
C LYS A 97 13.66 7.73 -22.28
N ILE A 98 12.77 8.39 -21.54
CA ILE A 98 12.52 8.12 -20.12
C ILE A 98 11.54 6.96 -20.03
N TYR A 99 12.05 5.77 -19.73
CA TYR A 99 11.21 4.62 -19.38
C TYR A 99 11.20 4.50 -17.85
N LEU A 100 10.04 4.69 -17.23
CA LEU A 100 9.75 3.97 -15.98
C LEU A 100 9.94 2.47 -16.26
N SER A 101 10.24 1.70 -15.22
CA SER A 101 10.03 0.25 -15.15
C SER A 101 8.92 -0.21 -16.11
N ASN A 102 9.20 -1.28 -16.86
CA ASN A 102 8.40 -1.80 -17.98
C ASN A 102 6.90 -1.65 -17.66
N ARG A 103 6.10 -0.96 -18.48
CA ARG A 103 4.67 -0.69 -18.19
C ARG A 103 3.93 -1.96 -17.73
N ASP A 104 4.27 -3.09 -18.34
CA ASP A 104 3.73 -4.41 -18.02
C ASP A 104 4.13 -4.91 -16.63
N GLU A 105 5.33 -4.58 -16.16
CA GLU A 105 5.81 -4.84 -14.80
C GLU A 105 4.97 -4.06 -13.78
N ILE A 106 4.77 -2.76 -14.00
CA ILE A 106 3.93 -1.91 -13.13
C ILE A 106 2.49 -2.45 -13.13
N ILE A 107 1.92 -2.77 -14.28
CA ILE A 107 0.59 -3.40 -14.37
C ILE A 107 0.55 -4.72 -13.58
N GLY A 108 1.59 -5.54 -13.68
CA GLY A 108 1.73 -6.78 -12.91
C GLY A 108 1.73 -6.52 -11.40
N GLN A 109 2.54 -5.56 -10.95
CA GLN A 109 2.61 -5.17 -9.54
C GLN A 109 1.26 -4.63 -9.04
N VAL A 110 0.56 -3.81 -9.83
CA VAL A 110 -0.76 -3.27 -9.47
C VAL A 110 -1.80 -4.38 -9.36
N LYS A 111 -1.82 -5.33 -10.31
CA LYS A 111 -2.73 -6.48 -10.26
C LYS A 111 -2.48 -7.36 -9.03
N LEU A 112 -1.21 -7.58 -8.68
CA LEU A 112 -0.83 -8.28 -7.45
C LEU A 112 -1.34 -7.54 -6.21
N SER A 113 -1.15 -6.22 -6.14
CA SER A 113 -1.66 -5.40 -5.03
C SER A 113 -3.19 -5.41 -4.92
N ILE A 114 -3.92 -5.40 -6.04
CA ILE A 114 -5.38 -5.56 -6.03
C ILE A 114 -5.76 -6.94 -5.44
N SER A 115 -5.14 -8.02 -5.92
CA SER A 115 -5.38 -9.37 -5.39
C SER A 115 -5.09 -9.44 -3.88
N TYR A 116 -4.06 -8.73 -3.42
CA TYR A 116 -3.72 -8.66 -2.01
C TYR A 116 -4.77 -7.91 -1.18
N THR A 117 -5.32 -6.80 -1.69
CA THR A 117 -6.38 -6.06 -1.00
C THR A 117 -7.67 -6.88 -0.85
N GLU A 118 -7.93 -7.81 -1.77
CA GLU A 118 -9.09 -8.72 -1.71
C GLU A 118 -8.88 -9.85 -0.69
N LYS A 119 -7.65 -10.35 -0.60
CA LYS A 119 -7.29 -11.47 0.27
C LYS A 119 -5.92 -11.25 0.96
N PRO A 120 -5.87 -10.41 2.00
CA PRO A 120 -4.61 -10.01 2.66
C PRO A 120 -3.94 -11.12 3.47
N LEU A 121 -4.70 -12.16 3.84
CA LEU A 121 -4.20 -13.37 4.50
C LEU A 121 -4.76 -14.59 3.76
N PRO A 122 -3.99 -15.68 3.58
CA PRO A 122 -4.42 -16.82 2.77
C PRO A 122 -5.65 -17.54 3.33
N TRP A 123 -5.93 -17.39 4.63
CA TRP A 123 -7.10 -17.93 5.33
C TRP A 123 -8.22 -16.91 5.57
N SER A 124 -8.05 -15.63 5.18
CA SER A 124 -9.12 -14.64 5.28
C SER A 124 -10.23 -14.95 4.27
N ARG A 125 -11.49 -14.78 4.67
CA ARG A 125 -12.62 -14.86 3.73
C ARG A 125 -12.54 -13.72 2.72
N ASN A 126 -12.95 -13.99 1.47
CA ASN A 126 -12.89 -13.04 0.36
C ASN A 126 -13.78 -11.83 0.63
N THR A 127 -13.18 -10.69 0.96
CA THR A 127 -13.74 -9.33 0.85
C THR A 127 -12.71 -8.33 1.36
N PRO A 128 -12.45 -7.23 0.64
CA PRO A 128 -11.69 -6.12 1.21
C PRO A 128 -12.47 -5.53 2.39
N LYS A 129 -11.79 -5.34 3.52
CA LYS A 129 -12.36 -4.69 4.69
C LYS A 129 -11.37 -3.65 5.20
N ASP A 130 -11.91 -2.63 5.86
CA ASP A 130 -11.09 -1.69 6.60
C ASP A 130 -10.63 -2.34 7.91
N TYR A 131 -9.32 -2.47 8.06
CA TYR A 131 -8.68 -2.97 9.27
C TYR A 131 -7.76 -1.94 9.90
N SER A 132 -7.86 -0.67 9.48
CA SER A 132 -7.03 0.42 9.99
C SER A 132 -7.18 0.59 11.50
N SER A 133 -8.30 0.20 12.09
CA SER A 133 -8.53 0.25 13.53
C SER A 133 -8.03 -0.96 14.32
N SER A 134 -7.54 -2.02 13.66
CA SER A 134 -7.19 -3.30 14.31
C SER A 134 -5.68 -3.54 14.38
N PRO A 135 -5.04 -3.32 15.55
CA PRO A 135 -3.61 -3.59 15.74
C PRO A 135 -3.25 -5.06 15.59
N LEU A 136 -4.18 -5.96 15.91
CA LEU A 136 -3.99 -7.40 15.76
C LEU A 136 -3.96 -7.77 14.27
N PHE A 137 -4.86 -7.21 13.48
CA PHE A 137 -4.83 -7.42 12.04
C PHE A 137 -3.59 -6.81 11.41
N PHE A 138 -3.21 -5.59 11.78
CA PHE A 138 -1.95 -4.99 11.33
C PHE A 138 -0.74 -5.88 11.65
N LEU A 139 -0.67 -6.46 12.86
CA LEU A 139 0.38 -7.40 13.24
C LEU A 139 0.38 -8.64 12.35
N LEU A 140 -0.79 -9.24 12.12
CA LEU A 140 -0.92 -10.44 11.29
C LEU A 140 -0.53 -10.17 9.84
N VAL A 141 -1.01 -9.08 9.27
CA VAL A 141 -0.73 -8.72 7.88
C VAL A 141 0.72 -8.24 7.71
N LYS A 142 1.34 -7.62 8.71
CA LYS A 142 2.78 -7.29 8.67
C LYS A 142 3.68 -8.51 8.88
N GLY A 143 3.25 -9.47 9.70
CA GLY A 143 4.01 -10.69 10.00
C GLY A 143 3.87 -11.81 8.98
N PHE A 144 2.67 -11.96 8.38
CA PHE A 144 2.32 -13.07 7.48
C PHE A 144 1.90 -12.61 6.08
N GLY A 145 1.52 -11.34 5.90
CA GLY A 145 1.08 -10.78 4.62
C GLY A 145 2.25 -10.34 3.75
N GLY A 146 3.13 -11.29 3.43
CA GLY A 146 4.33 -11.08 2.64
C GLY A 146 4.04 -10.51 1.24
N GLN A 147 4.95 -9.63 0.78
CA GLN A 147 5.05 -9.05 -0.57
C GLN A 147 3.96 -8.03 -0.96
N ARG A 148 3.82 -6.97 -0.16
CA ARG A 148 3.15 -5.74 -0.61
C ARG A 148 4.11 -4.89 -1.44
N HIS A 149 3.74 -4.58 -2.67
CA HIS A 149 4.51 -3.64 -3.49
C HIS A 149 4.20 -2.21 -3.07
N THR A 150 5.24 -1.46 -2.73
CA THR A 150 5.14 -0.03 -2.47
C THR A 150 5.55 0.74 -3.72
N PHE A 151 4.68 1.63 -4.18
CA PHE A 151 4.92 2.51 -5.33
C PHE A 151 5.36 3.91 -4.88
#